data_AF-A0A4R0D885-F1
#
_entry.id   AF-A0A4R0D885-F1
#
_cell.length_a   1.000
_cell.length_b   1.000
_cell.length_c   1.000
_cell.angle_alpha   90.00
_cell.angle_beta   90.00
_cell.angle_gamma   90.00
#
_symmetry.space_group_name_H-M   'P 1'
#
loop_
_entity.id
_entity.type
_entity.pdbx_description
1 polymer ?
#
loop_
_entity_poly.entity_id
_entity_poly.type
_entity_poly.pdbx_seq_one_letter_code
_entity_poly.pdbx_strand_id
1 'polypeptide(L)'
;MKTLKLFAAITMCFSIFGSTQVIADDSPNTALAVCWETNSGKYQCDGPTQRLSTSYTTLSEALSLSGCSTGRAVQTNYLTHARTGRQYATVYTCNYTLKPGNTASYTTNRDVRGWWDGIIY
;
A
#
# COMPACT_ATOMS: atom_id res chain seq x y z
N MET A 1 70.05 -23.38 -23.44
CA MET A 1 68.68 -23.66 -23.89
C MET A 1 67.88 -24.16 -22.70
N LYS A 2 66.96 -23.35 -22.15
CA LYS A 2 66.08 -23.74 -21.03
C LYS A 2 64.64 -23.42 -21.45
N THR A 3 63.83 -24.47 -21.57
CA THR A 3 62.43 -24.43 -22.00
C THR A 3 61.53 -23.85 -20.90
N LEU A 4 60.85 -22.75 -21.20
CA LEU A 4 59.82 -22.14 -20.36
C LEU A 4 58.52 -22.94 -20.52
N LYS A 5 58.04 -23.58 -19.45
CA LYS A 5 56.73 -24.25 -19.44
C LYS A 5 55.65 -23.25 -19.02
N LEU A 6 54.76 -22.92 -19.95
CA LEU A 6 53.60 -22.08 -19.75
C LEU A 6 52.47 -22.93 -19.14
N PHE A 7 52.11 -22.71 -17.88
CA PHE A 7 50.91 -23.30 -17.30
C PHE A 7 49.77 -22.29 -17.41
N ALA A 8 48.86 -22.53 -18.36
CA ALA A 8 47.61 -21.79 -18.49
C ALA A 8 46.67 -22.17 -17.33
N ALA A 9 46.52 -21.26 -16.36
CA ALA A 9 45.49 -21.37 -15.34
C ALA A 9 44.16 -20.89 -15.92
N ILE A 10 43.31 -21.83 -16.33
CA ILE A 10 41.91 -21.56 -16.70
C ILE A 10 41.16 -21.43 -15.38
N THR A 11 41.07 -20.21 -14.85
CA THR A 11 40.24 -19.89 -13.69
C THR A 11 38.78 -19.89 -14.14
N MET A 12 38.10 -21.02 -13.88
CA MET A 12 36.68 -21.22 -14.13
C MET A 12 35.88 -20.35 -13.14
N CYS A 13 35.39 -19.20 -13.60
CA CYS A 13 34.43 -18.38 -12.85
C CYS A 13 33.12 -19.16 -12.71
N PHE A 14 32.95 -19.86 -11.58
CA PHE A 14 31.65 -20.35 -11.14
C PHE A 14 30.76 -19.14 -10.83
N SER A 15 29.90 -18.78 -11.78
CA SER A 15 28.79 -17.88 -11.54
C SER A 15 27.85 -18.56 -10.56
N ILE A 16 28.00 -18.25 -9.27
CA ILE A 16 27.04 -18.61 -8.24
C ILE A 16 25.77 -17.82 -8.57
N PHE A 17 24.82 -18.46 -9.25
CA PHE A 17 23.45 -18.00 -9.32
C PHE A 17 22.89 -18.07 -7.90
N GLY A 18 23.13 -17.02 -7.11
CA GLY A 18 22.45 -16.81 -5.86
C GLY A 18 20.98 -16.56 -6.16
N SER A 19 20.14 -17.57 -5.94
CA SER A 19 18.70 -17.40 -5.89
C SER A 19 18.41 -16.42 -4.76
N THR A 20 18.20 -15.15 -5.07
CA THR A 20 17.60 -14.19 -4.14
C THR A 20 16.22 -14.73 -3.80
N GLN A 21 16.11 -15.42 -2.67
CA GLN A 21 14.82 -15.75 -2.09
C GLN A 21 14.24 -14.42 -1.62
N VAL A 22 13.33 -13.87 -2.44
CA VAL A 22 12.44 -12.81 -1.98
C VAL A 22 11.58 -13.47 -0.92
N ILE A 23 11.98 -13.31 0.35
CA ILE A 23 11.12 -13.63 1.48
C ILE A 23 9.94 -12.68 1.31
N ALA A 24 8.80 -13.21 0.85
CA ALA A 24 7.56 -12.47 0.87
C ALA A 24 7.36 -12.04 2.32
N ASP A 25 7.24 -10.74 2.55
CA ASP A 25 6.96 -10.21 3.87
C ASP A 25 5.58 -10.71 4.30
N ASP A 26 5.58 -11.76 5.13
CA ASP A 26 4.39 -12.42 5.67
C ASP A 26 3.74 -11.60 6.82
N SER A 27 4.14 -10.33 6.99
CA SER A 27 3.47 -9.43 7.93
C SER A 27 1.98 -9.34 7.60
N PRO A 28 1.08 -9.53 8.58
CA PRO A 28 -0.35 -9.47 8.35
C PRO A 28 -0.72 -8.05 7.91
N ASN A 29 -0.94 -7.88 6.60
CA ASN A 29 -1.38 -6.63 6.00
C ASN A 29 -2.77 -6.28 6.53
N THR A 30 -2.82 -5.59 7.67
CA THR A 30 -4.08 -5.12 8.26
C THR A 30 -4.77 -4.25 7.22
N ALA A 31 -6.03 -4.54 6.93
CA ALA A 31 -6.81 -3.77 5.97
C ALA A 31 -7.03 -2.36 6.51
N LEU A 32 -6.88 -1.35 5.65
CA LEU A 32 -6.98 0.05 6.02
C LEU A 32 -8.00 0.79 5.15
N ALA A 33 -8.58 1.86 5.69
CA ALA A 33 -9.39 2.82 4.94
C ALA A 33 -8.94 4.25 5.26
N VAL A 34 -8.96 5.15 4.28
CA VAL A 34 -8.72 6.58 4.46
C VAL A 34 -10.02 7.31 4.22
N CYS A 35 -10.45 8.12 5.18
CA CYS A 35 -11.66 8.93 5.06
C CYS A 35 -11.37 10.41 5.22
N TRP A 36 -12.08 11.25 4.48
CA TRP A 36 -12.03 12.70 4.61
C TRP A 36 -13.43 13.30 4.42
N GLU A 37 -13.61 14.50 4.94
CA GLU A 37 -14.80 15.30 4.70
C GLU A 37 -14.60 16.12 3.42
N THR A 38 -15.59 16.11 2.54
CA THR A 38 -15.59 16.92 1.32
C THR A 38 -16.04 18.34 1.63
N ASN A 39 -15.78 19.27 0.71
CA ASN A 39 -16.25 20.66 0.82
C ASN A 39 -17.78 20.82 0.95
N SER A 40 -18.56 19.76 0.71
CA SER A 40 -20.01 19.73 0.88
C SER A 40 -20.48 19.24 2.26
N GLY A 41 -19.56 18.98 3.19
CA GLY A 41 -19.86 18.40 4.52
C GLY A 41 -20.18 16.91 4.49
N LYS A 42 -19.93 16.24 3.36
CA LYS A 42 -20.14 14.79 3.17
C LYS A 42 -18.84 14.03 3.30
N TYR A 43 -18.88 12.78 3.72
CA TYR A 43 -17.71 11.92 3.88
C TYR A 43 -17.42 11.08 2.64
N GLN A 44 -16.14 10.97 2.29
CA GLN A 44 -15.64 9.99 1.33
C GLN A 44 -14.62 9.10 2.04
N CYS A 45 -14.66 7.80 1.75
CA CYS A 45 -13.71 6.83 2.26
C CYS A 45 -13.19 5.96 1.13
N ASP A 46 -11.88 5.85 1.03
CA ASP A 46 -11.16 4.93 0.14
C ASP A 46 -10.69 3.72 0.97
N GLY A 47 -11.13 2.51 0.60
CA GLY A 47 -10.90 1.30 1.39
C GLY A 47 -10.99 0.00 0.58
N PRO A 48 -10.94 -1.16 1.23
CA PRO A 48 -10.69 -2.45 0.57
C PRO A 48 -11.76 -2.92 -0.42
N THR A 49 -13.00 -2.42 -0.29
CA THR A 49 -14.13 -2.87 -1.14
C THR A 49 -14.71 -1.78 -2.03
N GLN A 50 -14.11 -0.57 -2.05
CA GLN A 50 -14.82 0.58 -2.61
C GLN A 50 -15.14 0.41 -4.11
N ARG A 51 -16.43 0.50 -4.41
CA ARG A 51 -16.98 0.66 -5.76
C ARG A 51 -17.46 2.12 -5.90
N LEU A 52 -16.66 2.96 -6.56
CA LEU A 52 -16.99 4.29 -7.12
C LEU A 52 -17.55 5.39 -6.16
N SER A 53 -16.71 6.40 -5.90
CA SER A 53 -16.94 7.87 -5.99
C SER A 53 -18.18 8.58 -5.37
N THR A 54 -19.03 7.96 -4.56
CA THR A 54 -20.12 8.71 -3.88
C THR A 54 -19.71 9.21 -2.50
N SER A 55 -20.06 10.46 -2.19
CA SER A 55 -19.91 11.05 -0.85
C SER A 55 -21.17 10.77 -0.02
N TYR A 56 -20.99 10.42 1.25
CA TYR A 56 -22.04 9.95 2.16
C TYR A 56 -22.32 10.95 3.28
N THR A 57 -23.49 10.86 3.90
CA THR A 57 -23.90 11.82 4.94
C THR A 57 -23.16 11.57 6.25
N THR A 58 -22.78 10.32 6.53
CA THR A 58 -22.09 9.97 7.78
C THR A 58 -20.79 9.22 7.51
N LEU A 59 -19.82 9.43 8.39
CA LEU A 59 -18.55 8.69 8.37
C LEU A 59 -18.77 7.18 8.53
N SER A 60 -19.70 6.76 9.40
CA SER A 60 -19.99 5.34 9.64
C SER A 60 -20.52 4.64 8.39
N GLU A 61 -21.41 5.30 7.65
CA GLU A 61 -21.90 4.82 6.35
C GLU A 61 -20.76 4.71 5.33
N ALA A 62 -19.93 5.75 5.22
CA ALA A 62 -18.79 5.77 4.31
C ALA A 62 -17.77 4.65 4.63
N LEU A 63 -17.49 4.41 5.91
CA LEU A 63 -16.63 3.32 6.39
C LEU A 63 -17.23 1.95 6.12
N SER A 64 -18.53 1.77 6.35
CA SER A 64 -19.22 0.52 6.06
C SER A 64 -19.14 0.16 4.58
N LEU A 65 -19.41 1.13 3.70
CA LEU A 65 -19.39 0.95 2.24
C LEU A 65 -17.98 0.85 1.64
N SER A 66 -16.96 1.34 2.34
CA SER A 66 -15.56 1.11 1.95
C SER A 66 -15.05 -0.27 2.39
N GLY A 67 -15.84 -1.03 3.15
CA GLY A 67 -15.49 -2.37 3.66
C GLY A 67 -14.74 -2.33 4.99
N CYS A 68 -14.98 -1.28 5.77
CA CYS A 68 -14.29 -0.97 7.03
C CYS A 68 -15.29 -0.59 8.14
N SER A 69 -16.43 -1.29 8.22
CA SER A 69 -17.57 -0.94 9.09
C SER A 69 -17.22 -0.80 10.58
N THR A 70 -16.25 -1.58 11.07
CA THR A 70 -15.75 -1.52 12.46
C THR A 70 -14.42 -0.79 12.58
N GLY A 71 -14.12 0.09 11.61
CA GLY A 71 -12.84 0.78 11.49
C GLY A 71 -12.46 1.57 12.75
N ARG A 72 -11.20 1.48 13.19
CA ARG A 72 -10.66 2.30 14.29
C ARG A 72 -9.66 3.31 13.76
N ALA A 73 -9.82 4.58 14.12
CA ALA A 73 -8.88 5.61 13.72
C ALA A 73 -7.49 5.32 14.30
N VAL A 74 -6.47 5.37 13.44
CA VAL A 74 -5.06 5.12 13.85
C VAL A 74 -4.12 6.26 13.50
N GLN A 75 -4.47 7.09 12.52
CA GLN A 75 -3.64 8.21 12.11
C GLN A 75 -4.49 9.28 11.46
N THR A 76 -4.10 10.54 11.63
CA THR A 76 -4.66 11.68 10.91
C THR A 76 -3.55 12.42 10.20
N ASN A 77 -3.75 12.77 8.92
CA ASN A 77 -2.80 13.59 8.18
C ASN A 77 -3.52 14.36 7.06
N TYR A 78 -2.79 15.28 6.44
CA TYR A 78 -3.25 15.90 5.22
C TYR A 78 -2.97 15.01 4.02
N LEU A 79 -4.00 14.81 3.22
CA LEU A 79 -3.96 14.15 1.92
C LEU A 79 -4.15 15.21 0.83
N THR A 80 -3.23 15.31 -0.11
CA THR A 80 -3.37 16.24 -1.24
C THR A 80 -3.99 15.51 -2.42
N HIS A 81 -5.25 15.84 -2.72
CA HIS A 81 -5.91 15.36 -3.93
C HIS A 81 -5.69 16.29 -5.11
N ALA A 82 -5.44 15.74 -6.29
CA ALA A 82 -5.24 16.51 -7.51
C ALA A 82 -6.47 17.36 -7.91
N ARG A 83 -7.69 16.91 -7.57
CA ARG A 83 -8.95 17.58 -7.94
C ARG A 83 -9.53 18.45 -6.83
N THR A 84 -9.46 17.98 -5.58
CA THR A 84 -10.11 18.62 -4.42
C THR A 84 -9.12 19.35 -3.52
N GLY A 85 -7.84 19.37 -3.88
CA GLY A 85 -6.78 20.02 -3.11
C GLY A 85 -6.45 19.26 -1.82
N ARG A 86 -5.86 19.99 -0.86
CA ARG A 86 -5.43 19.43 0.42
C ARG A 86 -6.65 19.19 1.33
N GLN A 87 -6.86 17.94 1.71
CA GLN A 87 -7.94 17.48 2.58
C GLN A 87 -7.37 16.98 3.90
N TYR A 88 -8.09 17.20 5.00
CA TYR A 88 -7.74 16.59 6.28
C TYR A 88 -8.35 15.18 6.33
N ALA A 89 -7.52 14.16 6.43
CA ALA A 89 -7.89 12.77 6.27
C ALA A 89 -7.49 11.93 7.49
N THR A 90 -8.30 10.91 7.78
CA THR A 90 -8.10 9.96 8.88
C THR A 90 -7.99 8.55 8.34
N VAL A 91 -6.98 7.81 8.78
CA VAL A 91 -6.82 6.38 8.52
C VAL A 91 -7.53 5.57 9.58
N TYR A 92 -8.21 4.52 9.13
CA TYR A 92 -8.87 3.53 9.94
C TYR A 92 -8.29 2.14 9.67
N THR A 93 -8.10 1.34 10.71
CA THR A 93 -7.82 -0.10 10.61
C THR A 93 -9.14 -0.88 10.57
N CYS A 94 -9.30 -1.80 9.62
CA CYS A 94 -10.58 -2.45 9.35
C CYS A 94 -10.84 -3.75 10.13
N ASN A 95 -10.06 -4.07 11.17
CA ASN A 95 -10.19 -5.28 12.00
C ASN A 95 -10.16 -6.63 11.24
N TYR A 96 -9.59 -6.66 10.04
CA TYR A 96 -9.24 -7.90 9.33
C TYR A 96 -7.96 -7.71 8.53
N THR A 97 -7.36 -8.82 8.12
CA THR A 97 -6.13 -8.85 7.32
C THR A 97 -6.46 -9.06 5.84
N LEU A 98 -5.72 -8.37 4.99
CA LEU A 98 -5.69 -8.65 3.56
C LEU A 98 -4.95 -9.97 3.32
N LYS A 99 -5.31 -10.68 2.25
CA LYS A 99 -4.58 -11.89 1.84
C LYS A 99 -3.11 -11.53 1.53
N PRO A 100 -2.15 -12.44 1.74
CA PRO A 100 -0.77 -12.23 1.29
C PRO A 100 -0.72 -11.84 -0.19
N GLY A 101 0.07 -10.82 -0.54
CA GLY A 101 0.14 -10.25 -1.89
C GLY A 101 -1.03 -9.32 -2.27
N ASN A 102 -2.01 -9.13 -1.39
CA ASN A 102 -3.09 -8.18 -1.60
C ASN A 102 -2.71 -6.80 -1.01
N THR A 103 -2.30 -5.88 -1.86
CA THR A 103 -2.00 -4.47 -1.50
C THR A 103 -3.26 -3.60 -1.49
N ALA A 104 -4.45 -4.20 -1.54
CA ALA A 104 -5.71 -3.49 -1.65
C ALA A 104 -6.09 -2.69 -0.39
N SER A 105 -5.51 -1.52 -0.27
CA SER A 105 -6.36 -0.36 -0.45
C SER A 105 -6.75 -0.31 -1.94
N TYR A 106 -7.87 -0.96 -2.34
CA TYR A 106 -8.43 -0.84 -3.69
C TYR A 106 -9.05 0.55 -3.86
N THR A 107 -8.20 1.56 -3.77
CA THR A 107 -8.54 2.92 -4.10
C THR A 107 -8.23 3.17 -5.57
N THR A 108 -9.26 3.55 -6.33
CA THR A 108 -9.03 4.11 -7.68
C THR A 108 -8.33 5.47 -7.62
N ASN A 109 -8.26 6.07 -6.43
CA ASN A 109 -7.63 7.35 -6.18
C ASN A 109 -6.11 7.20 -6.15
N ARG A 110 -5.45 7.72 -7.19
CA ARG A 110 -3.99 7.71 -7.31
C ARG A 110 -3.33 8.41 -6.11
N ASP A 111 -3.95 9.45 -5.58
CA ASP A 111 -3.37 10.27 -4.51
C ASP A 111 -3.35 9.48 -3.19
N VAL A 112 -4.41 8.72 -2.92
CA VAL A 112 -4.48 7.80 -1.77
C VAL A 112 -3.45 6.68 -1.94
N ARG A 113 -3.27 6.12 -3.15
CA ARG A 113 -2.20 5.12 -3.41
C ARG A 113 -0.80 5.64 -3.13
N GLY A 114 -0.44 6.80 -3.68
CA GLY A 114 0.87 7.40 -3.42
C GLY A 114 1.07 7.77 -1.95
N TRP A 115 -0.02 8.03 -1.22
CA TRP A 115 0.01 8.26 0.22
C TRP A 115 0.24 6.98 1.02
N TRP A 116 -0.38 5.85 0.63
CA TRP A 116 -0.11 4.54 1.22
C TRP A 116 1.36 4.12 1.09
N ASP A 117 1.96 4.32 -0.09
CA ASP A 117 3.36 3.98 -0.36
C ASP A 117 4.36 4.77 0.52
N GLY A 118 3.92 5.88 1.13
CA GLY A 118 4.74 6.71 2.01
C GLY A 118 4.57 6.42 3.51
N ILE A 119 3.62 5.57 3.90
CA ILE A 119 3.24 5.32 5.30
C ILE A 119 3.37 3.85 5.68
N ILE A 120 3.17 2.94 4.73
CA ILE A 120 3.34 1.51 4.94
C ILE A 120 4.81 1.15 4.65
N TYR A 121 5.67 1.30 5.65
CA TYR A 121 7.01 0.71 5.73
C TYR A 121 7.16 -0.07 7.03
#